data_AF-A0A0C3CXT6-F1
#
_entry.id   AF-A0A0C3CXT6-F1
#
_cell.length_a   1.000
_cell.length_b   1.000
_cell.length_c   1.000
_cell.angle_alpha   90.00
_cell.angle_beta   90.00
_cell.angle_gamma   90.00
#
_symmetry.space_group_name_H-M   'P 1'
#
loop_
_entity.id
_entity.type
_entity.pdbx_description
1 polymer ?
#
loop_
_entity_poly.entity_id
_entity_poly.type
_entity_poly.pdbx_seq_one_letter_code
_entity_poly.pdbx_strand_id
1 'polypeptide(L)'
;MSIQDDKESLHSAFSDDDGSYSTISLSKLELAVGEVLGIQCTLRKLAEGGNHKIYDIISAGAAADDVKYLLRVPSPDFPVDKLSSEVATLQYIADNTSVPVPKVLAWSTEPFNNAGTEYMILEKIPGASAYDVWGTFKQEAKERLVQDVAVHLISLFGLRFSLAGSLFPEQGTVLIGPLVTTPFFDALDGEVRFPQSARLDLQGFRGPFTRTTDLLSSSPKAELHVIEHRRSELLEKFKGDEALLQLGKRVLEKAVQLVEVYPGELDIGGVSSGGDAARPFSIRLTDFRLGNIMVCLIYPCLFWEPLTYFRIRWTSDLDRFWDSSTSKGPSLRLYGCVRSCPLGSKTT
;
A
#
# COMPACT_ATOMS: atom_id res chain seq x y z
N MET A 1 3.26 31.06 -36.17
CA MET A 1 3.35 31.79 -34.89
C MET A 1 1.98 31.76 -34.24
N SER A 2 1.72 30.73 -33.44
CA SER A 2 0.79 30.79 -32.30
C SER A 2 1.38 29.85 -31.26
N ILE A 3 2.02 30.44 -30.26
CA ILE A 3 2.47 29.77 -29.05
C ILE A 3 1.18 29.46 -28.30
N GLN A 4 0.82 28.18 -28.21
CA GLN A 4 -0.17 27.73 -27.24
C GLN A 4 0.60 27.53 -25.94
N ASP A 5 0.51 28.53 -25.07
CA ASP A 5 0.91 28.41 -23.67
C ASP A 5 0.02 27.33 -23.02
N ASP A 6 0.60 26.14 -22.81
CA ASP A 6 0.06 25.14 -21.91
C ASP A 6 0.10 25.73 -20.50
N LYS A 7 -1.01 26.35 -20.08
CA LYS A 7 -1.24 26.66 -18.67
C LYS A 7 -1.31 25.33 -17.91
N GLU A 8 -0.20 24.95 -17.29
CA GLU A 8 -0.17 23.94 -16.24
C GLU A 8 -1.29 24.22 -15.25
N SER A 9 -2.18 23.24 -15.08
CA SER A 9 -3.34 23.34 -14.21
C SER A 9 -2.89 23.63 -12.76
N LEU A 10 -3.26 24.81 -12.24
CA LEU A 10 -3.05 25.25 -10.84
C LEU A 10 -3.63 24.27 -9.78
N HIS A 11 -4.44 23.32 -10.24
CA HIS A 11 -5.11 22.31 -9.44
C HIS A 11 -4.82 20.92 -9.98
N SER A 12 -4.59 19.96 -9.08
CA SER A 12 -4.62 18.54 -9.42
C SER A 12 -5.93 17.94 -8.92
N ALA A 13 -6.81 17.59 -9.85
CA ALA A 13 -8.10 16.98 -9.56
C ALA A 13 -7.97 15.45 -9.53
N PHE A 14 -8.50 14.77 -8.51
CA PHE A 14 -8.77 13.33 -8.62
C PHE A 14 -10.00 13.19 -9.52
N SER A 15 -9.95 12.29 -10.51
CA SER A 15 -11.12 12.05 -11.36
C SER A 15 -12.08 11.13 -10.61
N ASP A 16 -13.17 11.70 -10.09
CA ASP A 16 -14.30 10.92 -9.59
C ASP A 16 -15.32 10.79 -10.74
N ASP A 17 -15.84 9.58 -10.99
CA ASP A 17 -16.74 9.27 -12.11
C ASP A 17 -18.11 10.01 -12.02
N ASP A 18 -18.33 10.76 -10.94
CA ASP A 18 -19.51 11.62 -10.67
C ASP A 18 -19.26 13.13 -10.95
N GLY A 19 -18.10 13.50 -11.48
CA GLY A 19 -17.82 14.88 -11.90
C GLY A 19 -17.68 15.91 -10.76
N SER A 20 -17.65 15.47 -9.50
CA SER A 20 -17.22 16.28 -8.36
C SER A 20 -15.71 16.12 -8.20
N TYR A 21 -14.94 17.21 -8.25
CA TYR A 21 -13.48 17.14 -8.15
C TYR A 21 -13.01 17.58 -6.77
N SER A 22 -12.40 16.68 -6.00
CA SER A 22 -11.51 17.12 -4.92
C SER A 22 -10.25 17.72 -5.57
N THR A 23 -10.17 19.06 -5.58
CA THR A 23 -9.08 19.80 -6.22
C THR A 23 -7.99 20.11 -5.21
N ILE A 24 -6.82 19.52 -5.40
CA ILE A 24 -5.64 19.81 -4.60
C ILE A 24 -4.88 20.97 -5.23
N SER A 25 -4.58 22.00 -4.45
CA SER A 25 -3.80 23.15 -4.92
C SER A 25 -2.31 22.82 -4.97
N LEU A 26 -1.74 22.79 -6.17
CA LEU A 26 -0.31 22.50 -6.35
C LEU A 26 0.57 23.58 -5.71
N SER A 27 0.16 24.85 -5.79
CA SER A 27 0.90 25.96 -5.18
C SER A 27 0.95 25.87 -3.65
N LYS A 28 -0.13 25.42 -2.99
CA LYS A 28 -0.11 25.15 -1.55
C LYS A 28 0.82 24.00 -1.18
N LEU A 29 0.82 22.93 -1.99
CA LEU A 29 1.76 21.81 -1.81
C LEU A 29 3.21 22.26 -2.02
N GLU A 30 3.51 23.03 -3.06
CA GLU A 30 4.85 23.57 -3.32
C GLU A 30 5.36 24.43 -2.16
N LEU A 31 4.51 25.30 -1.60
CA LEU A 31 4.85 26.10 -0.43
C LEU A 31 5.12 25.23 0.80
N ALA A 32 4.23 24.28 1.11
CA ALA A 32 4.39 23.41 2.27
C ALA A 32 5.63 22.50 2.16
N VAL A 33 5.84 21.90 0.99
CA VAL A 33 7.00 21.05 0.71
C VAL A 33 8.29 21.87 0.73
N GLY A 34 8.26 23.06 0.15
CA GLY A 34 9.41 23.97 0.14
C GLY A 34 9.80 24.46 1.54
N GLU A 35 8.82 24.77 2.39
CA GLU A 35 9.03 25.11 3.80
C GLU A 35 9.69 23.95 4.56
N VAL A 36 9.15 22.73 4.41
CA VAL A 36 9.66 21.53 5.10
C VAL A 36 11.08 21.16 4.66
N LEU A 37 11.38 21.29 3.37
CA LEU A 37 12.69 20.94 2.81
C LEU A 37 13.69 22.11 2.84
N GLY A 38 13.25 23.33 3.16
CA GLY A 38 14.08 24.53 3.12
C GLY A 38 14.54 24.90 1.69
N ILE A 39 13.73 24.57 0.67
CA ILE A 39 14.04 24.84 -0.75
C ILE A 39 12.87 25.54 -1.44
N GLN A 40 13.15 26.30 -2.50
CA GLN A 40 12.11 26.60 -3.48
C GLN A 40 11.99 25.42 -4.44
N CYS A 41 10.76 25.00 -4.75
CA CYS A 41 10.53 23.87 -5.63
C CYS A 41 9.27 24.02 -6.48
N THR A 42 9.23 23.27 -7.57
CA THR A 42 8.02 23.02 -8.36
C THR A 42 7.69 21.54 -8.37
N LEU A 43 6.41 21.21 -8.55
CA LEU A 43 5.92 19.83 -8.59
C LEU A 43 5.61 19.39 -10.01
N ARG A 44 6.31 18.36 -10.50
CA ARG A 44 6.00 17.72 -11.78
C ARG A 44 5.30 16.40 -11.54
N LYS A 45 4.06 16.26 -12.04
CA LYS A 45 3.30 14.99 -11.91
C LYS A 45 4.09 13.85 -12.55
N LEU A 46 4.40 12.83 -11.76
CA LEU A 46 5.15 11.68 -12.20
C LEU A 46 4.24 10.49 -12.46
N ALA A 47 3.23 10.27 -11.60
CA ALA A 47 2.19 9.26 -11.81
C ALA A 47 0.95 9.51 -10.97
N GLU A 48 -0.10 8.78 -11.32
CA GLU A 48 -1.32 8.64 -10.54
C GLU A 48 -1.76 7.18 -10.54
N GLY A 49 -2.35 6.76 -9.43
CA GLY A 49 -3.13 5.54 -9.34
C GLY A 49 -4.29 5.79 -8.40
N GLY A 50 -5.18 4.80 -8.25
CA GLY A 50 -6.40 4.96 -7.47
C GLY A 50 -6.23 5.13 -5.95
N ASN A 51 -5.02 5.40 -5.44
CA ASN A 51 -4.78 5.78 -4.05
C ASN A 51 -4.10 7.13 -3.89
N HIS A 52 -3.14 7.40 -4.76
CA HIS A 52 -2.15 8.45 -4.54
C HIS A 52 -1.79 9.06 -5.87
N LYS A 53 -1.48 10.33 -5.82
CA LYS A 53 -0.70 11.02 -6.83
C LYS A 53 0.74 11.13 -6.39
N ILE A 54 1.63 11.04 -7.36
CA ILE A 54 3.07 11.05 -7.16
C ILE A 54 3.64 12.18 -8.00
N TYR A 55 4.42 13.05 -7.38
CA TYR A 55 5.09 14.16 -8.03
C TYR A 55 6.60 14.08 -7.80
N ASP A 56 7.36 14.41 -8.82
CA ASP A 56 8.75 14.82 -8.67
C ASP A 56 8.79 16.21 -8.01
N ILE A 57 9.64 16.37 -7.00
CA ILE A 57 9.94 17.68 -6.42
C ILE A 57 11.20 18.22 -7.09
N ILE A 58 11.06 19.24 -7.93
CA ILE A 58 12.16 19.86 -8.68
C ILE A 58 12.63 21.09 -7.91
N SER A 59 13.86 21.07 -7.41
CA SER A 59 14.44 22.22 -6.70
C SER A 59 14.74 23.37 -7.68
N ALA A 60 14.53 24.61 -7.25
CA ALA A 60 14.87 25.79 -8.04
C ALA A 60 16.36 25.81 -8.36
N GLY A 61 16.70 25.92 -9.66
CA GLY A 61 18.09 25.92 -10.14
C GLY A 61 18.72 24.54 -10.33
N ALA A 62 18.03 23.44 -9.99
CA ALA A 62 18.46 22.09 -10.35
C ALA A 62 18.10 21.77 -11.81
N ALA A 63 18.87 20.90 -12.45
CA ALA A 63 18.45 20.31 -13.72
C ALA A 63 17.16 19.50 -13.49
N ALA A 64 16.21 19.56 -14.43
CA ALA A 64 14.90 18.90 -14.30
C ALA A 64 14.98 17.36 -14.13
N ASP A 65 16.14 16.78 -14.44
CA ASP A 65 16.42 15.35 -14.35
C ASP A 65 17.19 14.97 -13.06
N ASP A 66 17.76 15.92 -12.32
CA ASP A 66 18.40 15.69 -11.01
C ASP A 66 17.37 15.76 -9.87
N VAL A 67 16.38 14.87 -9.93
CA VAL A 67 15.30 14.82 -8.95
C VAL A 67 15.73 13.97 -7.75
N LYS A 68 15.74 14.58 -6.56
CA LYS A 68 16.16 13.94 -5.30
C LYS A 68 15.00 13.51 -4.42
N TYR A 69 13.82 14.10 -4.60
CA TYR A 69 12.68 13.89 -3.71
C TYR A 69 11.40 13.59 -4.49
N LEU A 70 10.54 12.81 -3.88
CA LEU A 70 9.20 12.48 -4.36
C LEU A 70 8.16 12.94 -3.34
N LEU A 71 7.08 13.51 -3.84
CA LEU A 71 5.89 13.80 -3.06
C LEU A 71 4.83 12.74 -3.37
N ARG A 72 4.25 12.12 -2.34
CA ARG A 72 3.04 11.31 -2.47
C ARG A 72 1.88 11.99 -1.74
N VAL A 73 0.76 12.06 -2.41
CA VAL A 73 -0.48 12.69 -1.91
C VAL A 73 -1.60 11.65 -2.03
N PRO A 74 -2.15 11.13 -0.92
CA PRO A 74 -3.28 10.20 -0.98
C PRO A 74 -4.54 10.90 -1.51
N SER A 75 -5.48 10.12 -2.06
CA SER A 75 -6.81 10.64 -2.36
C SER A 75 -7.55 10.94 -1.05
N PRO A 76 -8.33 12.03 -1.00
CA PRO A 76 -9.10 12.39 0.19
C PRO A 76 -10.10 11.32 0.65
N ASP A 77 -10.45 10.39 -0.24
CA ASP A 77 -11.43 9.32 0.02
C ASP A 77 -10.81 8.11 0.73
N PHE A 78 -9.48 8.13 0.94
CA PHE A 78 -8.79 7.09 1.69
C PHE A 78 -8.88 7.31 3.20
N PRO A 79 -8.87 6.22 3.99
CA PRO A 79 -8.79 6.33 5.44
C PRO A 79 -7.54 7.10 5.89
N VAL A 80 -7.72 8.09 6.77
CA VAL A 80 -6.66 8.91 7.38
C VAL A 80 -5.56 8.06 8.04
N ASP A 81 -5.94 6.91 8.59
CA ASP A 81 -5.02 5.99 9.25
C ASP A 81 -4.06 5.29 8.28
N LYS A 82 -4.35 5.31 6.97
CA LYS A 82 -3.56 4.63 5.95
C LYS A 82 -2.21 5.30 5.70
N LEU A 83 -2.15 6.63 5.56
CA LEU A 83 -0.89 7.31 5.32
C LEU A 83 0.05 7.14 6.53
N SER A 84 -0.47 7.31 7.75
CA SER A 84 0.28 7.05 8.98
C SER A 84 0.86 5.64 9.01
N SER A 85 0.08 4.63 8.58
CA SER A 85 0.56 3.25 8.56
C SER A 85 1.62 2.98 7.49
N GLU A 86 1.48 3.58 6.30
CA GLU A 86 2.50 3.49 5.25
C GLU A 86 3.84 4.09 5.72
N VAL A 87 3.79 5.25 6.38
CA VAL A 87 4.97 5.92 6.94
C VAL A 87 5.64 5.05 8.01
N ALA A 88 4.89 4.57 8.99
CA ALA A 88 5.41 3.74 10.07
C ALA A 88 6.06 2.45 9.53
N THR A 89 5.43 1.85 8.51
CA THR A 89 5.95 0.64 7.86
C THR A 89 7.29 0.90 7.18
N LEU A 90 7.41 1.99 6.41
CA LEU A 90 8.65 2.34 5.71
C LEU A 90 9.79 2.64 6.68
N GLN A 91 9.52 3.44 7.71
CA GLN A 91 10.51 3.76 8.74
C GLN A 91 10.96 2.50 9.49
N TYR A 92 10.02 1.64 9.90
CA TYR A 92 10.36 0.41 10.60
C TYR A 92 11.22 -0.54 9.76
N ILE A 93 10.92 -0.70 8.47
CA ILE A 93 11.74 -1.53 7.57
C ILE A 93 13.15 -0.93 7.43
N ALA A 94 13.25 0.38 7.21
CA ALA A 94 14.53 1.08 7.07
C ALA A 94 15.40 0.96 8.34
N ASP A 95 14.79 1.03 9.52
CA ASP A 95 15.52 1.01 10.80
C ASP A 95 15.91 -0.41 11.24
N ASN A 96 15.17 -1.45 10.82
CA ASN A 96 15.34 -2.82 11.32
C ASN A 96 15.87 -3.81 10.29
N THR A 97 16.09 -3.40 9.04
CA THR A 97 16.57 -4.29 7.98
C THR A 97 17.56 -3.59 7.05
N SER A 98 18.30 -4.38 6.27
CA SER A 98 19.09 -3.86 5.15
C SER A 98 18.28 -3.77 3.85
N VAL A 99 16.94 -3.91 3.94
CA VAL A 99 16.08 -3.87 2.77
C VAL A 99 15.97 -2.42 2.30
N PRO A 100 16.42 -2.11 1.07
CA PRO A 100 16.40 -0.74 0.58
C PRO A 100 14.98 -0.31 0.24
N VAL A 101 14.44 0.55 1.09
CA VAL A 101 13.15 1.24 0.95
C VAL A 101 13.39 2.75 0.90
N PRO A 102 12.52 3.54 0.25
CA PRO A 102 12.70 4.98 0.21
C PRO A 102 12.51 5.57 1.60
N LYS A 103 13.51 6.32 2.05
CA LYS A 103 13.48 7.07 3.29
C LYS A 103 12.35 8.10 3.31
N VAL A 104 11.56 8.06 4.38
CA VAL A 104 10.57 9.10 4.69
C VAL A 104 11.30 10.30 5.26
N LEU A 105 11.19 11.45 4.58
CA LEU A 105 11.81 12.70 4.99
C LEU A 105 10.88 13.54 5.85
N ALA A 106 9.61 13.61 5.46
CA ALA A 106 8.56 14.31 6.19
C ALA A 106 7.20 13.81 5.74
N TRP A 107 6.16 14.05 6.54
CA TRP A 107 4.78 13.68 6.23
C TRP A 107 3.81 14.49 7.10
N SER A 108 2.56 14.56 6.66
CA SER A 108 1.47 15.17 7.42
C SER A 108 0.16 14.47 7.12
N THR A 109 -0.56 14.07 8.16
CA THR A 109 -1.94 13.57 8.11
C THR A 109 -2.96 14.63 8.54
N GLU A 110 -2.50 15.83 8.92
CA GLU A 110 -3.39 16.88 9.40
C GLU A 110 -4.17 17.47 8.22
N PRO A 111 -5.51 17.38 8.19
CA PRO A 111 -6.31 17.90 7.08
C PRO A 111 -6.21 19.43 6.95
N PHE A 112 -5.85 20.12 8.03
CA PHE A 112 -5.65 21.58 8.08
C PHE A 112 -4.19 22.00 7.98
N ASN A 113 -3.31 21.15 7.47
CA ASN A 113 -1.94 21.55 7.21
C ASN A 113 -1.87 22.64 6.10
N ASN A 114 -0.71 23.31 5.97
CA ASN A 114 -0.51 24.37 4.98
C ASN A 114 -0.78 23.93 3.53
N ALA A 115 -0.68 22.62 3.23
CA ALA A 115 -1.00 22.05 1.93
C ALA A 115 -2.52 21.83 1.70
N GLY A 116 -3.31 21.76 2.77
CA GLY A 116 -4.75 21.46 2.73
C GLY A 116 -5.08 20.02 2.35
N THR A 117 -4.11 19.11 2.44
CA THR A 117 -4.26 17.68 2.13
C THR A 117 -3.14 16.89 2.81
N GLU A 118 -3.37 15.61 3.06
CA GLU A 118 -2.32 14.74 3.57
C GLU A 118 -1.20 14.58 2.54
N TYR A 119 0.04 14.37 3.00
CA TYR A 119 1.16 14.10 2.10
C TYR A 119 2.31 13.40 2.82
N MET A 120 3.18 12.77 2.03
CA MET A 120 4.49 12.29 2.47
C MET A 120 5.57 12.67 1.45
N ILE A 121 6.72 13.08 1.96
CA ILE A 121 7.92 13.39 1.20
C ILE A 121 8.91 12.24 1.40
N LEU A 122 9.37 11.69 0.28
CA LEU A 122 10.29 10.56 0.21
C LEU A 122 11.57 10.97 -0.51
N GLU A 123 12.67 10.29 -0.21
CA GLU A 123 13.80 10.27 -1.14
C GLU A 123 13.41 9.59 -2.46
N LYS A 124 13.97 10.08 -3.57
CA LYS A 124 13.81 9.43 -4.88
C LYS A 124 14.86 8.34 -5.05
N ILE A 125 14.39 7.12 -5.24
CA ILE A 125 15.26 5.99 -5.56
C ILE A 125 15.71 6.09 -7.03
N PRO A 126 17.02 6.03 -7.34
CA PRO A 126 17.52 6.02 -8.70
C PRO A 126 17.28 4.68 -9.39
N GLY A 127 17.14 4.70 -10.72
CA GLY A 127 17.02 3.50 -11.55
C GLY A 127 15.75 3.46 -12.39
N ALA A 128 15.50 2.30 -13.00
CA ALA A 128 14.32 2.03 -13.81
C ALA A 128 13.45 0.95 -13.14
N SER A 129 12.15 0.95 -13.44
CA SER A 129 11.26 -0.13 -13.02
C SER A 129 11.71 -1.44 -13.66
N ALA A 130 11.78 -2.52 -12.87
CA ALA A 130 12.12 -3.84 -13.38
C ALA A 130 11.15 -4.28 -14.47
N TYR A 131 9.89 -3.84 -14.42
CA TYR A 131 8.90 -4.11 -15.47
C TYR A 131 9.36 -3.58 -16.83
N ASP A 132 9.82 -2.33 -16.87
CA ASP A 132 10.19 -1.64 -18.11
C ASP A 132 11.43 -2.27 -18.76
N VAL A 133 12.39 -2.72 -17.94
CA VAL A 133 13.67 -3.25 -18.43
C VAL A 133 13.73 -4.78 -18.47
N TRP A 134 12.72 -5.49 -17.94
CA TRP A 134 12.72 -6.96 -17.83
C TRP A 134 12.99 -7.65 -19.16
N GLY A 135 12.39 -7.16 -20.24
CA GLY A 135 12.57 -7.70 -21.59
C GLY A 135 14.00 -7.57 -22.12
N THR A 136 14.77 -6.60 -21.60
CA THR A 136 16.15 -6.33 -22.02
C THR A 136 17.18 -7.14 -21.24
N PHE A 137 16.80 -7.72 -20.10
CA PHE A 137 17.71 -8.52 -19.26
C PHE A 137 18.01 -9.89 -19.87
N LYS A 138 19.29 -10.26 -19.83
CA LYS A 138 19.73 -11.64 -20.03
C LYS A 138 19.24 -12.53 -18.90
N GLN A 139 19.21 -13.84 -19.15
CA GLN A 139 18.71 -14.83 -18.19
C GLN A 139 19.44 -14.75 -16.84
N GLU A 140 20.75 -14.56 -16.85
CA GLU A 140 21.58 -14.48 -15.63
C GLU A 140 21.22 -13.24 -14.79
N ALA A 141 20.87 -12.12 -15.43
CA ALA A 141 20.46 -10.91 -14.73
C ALA A 141 19.06 -11.06 -14.10
N LYS A 142 18.15 -11.78 -14.76
CA LYS A 142 16.83 -12.12 -14.21
C LYS A 142 16.96 -13.02 -12.99
N GLU A 143 17.82 -14.04 -13.07
CA GLU A 143 18.09 -14.96 -11.96
C GLU A 143 18.65 -14.22 -10.74
N ARG A 144 19.61 -13.31 -10.93
CA ARG A 144 20.14 -12.47 -9.85
C ARG A 144 19.07 -11.58 -9.23
N LEU A 145 18.27 -10.90 -10.04
CA LEU A 145 17.19 -10.05 -9.53
C LEU A 145 16.19 -10.86 -8.68
N VAL A 146 15.84 -12.07 -9.11
CA VAL A 146 14.96 -12.96 -8.32
C VAL A 146 15.63 -13.39 -7.01
N GLN A 147 16.94 -13.67 -7.03
CA GLN A 147 17.71 -14.00 -5.82
C GLN A 147 17.73 -12.81 -4.84
N ASP A 148 17.97 -11.60 -5.31
CA ASP A 148 17.98 -10.39 -4.47
C ASP A 148 16.61 -10.15 -3.82
N VAL A 149 15.53 -10.29 -4.59
CA VAL A 149 14.16 -10.21 -4.07
C VAL A 149 13.92 -11.28 -2.99
N ALA A 150 14.37 -12.51 -3.20
CA ALA A 150 14.24 -13.57 -2.21
C ALA A 150 15.00 -13.26 -0.91
N VAL A 151 16.22 -12.72 -0.99
CA VAL A 151 17.00 -12.28 0.17
C VAL A 151 16.25 -11.21 0.96
N HIS A 152 15.68 -10.23 0.26
CA HIS A 152 14.89 -9.19 0.92
C HIS A 152 13.59 -9.73 1.55
N LEU A 153 12.89 -10.64 0.88
CA LEU A 153 11.71 -11.31 1.43
C LEU A 153 12.03 -12.06 2.72
N ILE A 154 13.18 -12.75 2.78
CA ILE A 154 13.66 -13.42 3.99
C ILE A 154 13.96 -12.41 5.09
N SER A 155 14.61 -11.29 4.78
CA SER A 155 14.90 -10.22 5.75
C SER A 155 13.61 -9.61 6.33
N LEU A 156 12.63 -9.30 5.47
CA LEU A 156 11.31 -8.83 5.91
C LEU A 156 10.59 -9.89 6.74
N PHE A 157 10.67 -11.17 6.35
CA PHE A 157 10.07 -12.27 7.10
C PHE A 157 10.69 -12.45 8.50
N GLY A 158 11.92 -11.98 8.71
CA GLY A 158 12.57 -11.93 10.02
C GLY A 158 12.00 -10.86 10.97
N LEU A 159 11.19 -9.93 10.48
CA LEU A 159 10.51 -8.93 11.30
C LEU A 159 9.31 -9.57 11.99
N ARG A 160 9.46 -9.89 13.28
CA ARG A 160 8.45 -10.60 14.06
C ARG A 160 7.70 -9.71 15.05
N PHE A 161 6.41 -10.00 15.21
CA PHE A 161 5.47 -9.24 16.04
C PHE A 161 4.57 -10.16 16.88
N SER A 162 4.17 -9.68 18.06
CA SER A 162 3.26 -10.38 18.97
C SER A 162 1.78 -10.18 18.65
N LEU A 163 1.43 -9.15 17.88
CA LEU A 163 0.07 -8.83 17.47
C LEU A 163 -0.03 -8.76 15.95
N ALA A 164 -1.20 -9.10 15.41
CA ALA A 164 -1.55 -8.87 14.02
C ALA A 164 -2.34 -7.56 13.88
N GLY A 165 -2.02 -6.80 12.85
CA GLY A 165 -2.54 -5.46 12.65
C GLY A 165 -1.74 -4.70 11.60
N SER A 166 -1.86 -3.38 11.65
CA SER A 166 -1.05 -2.46 10.86
C SER A 166 -0.11 -1.67 11.76
N LEU A 167 1.07 -1.32 11.26
CA LEU A 167 2.04 -0.52 12.02
C LEU A 167 1.62 0.94 12.03
N PHE A 168 1.82 1.62 13.15
CA PHE A 168 1.56 3.04 13.34
C PHE A 168 2.73 3.73 14.02
N PRO A 169 2.95 5.04 13.77
CA PRO A 169 4.05 5.77 14.39
C PRO A 169 3.89 5.82 15.92
N GLU A 170 4.95 5.49 16.64
CA GLU A 170 5.06 5.66 18.09
C GLU A 170 6.44 6.27 18.41
N GLN A 171 6.56 7.02 19.51
CA GLN A 171 7.81 7.73 19.81
C GLN A 171 9.01 6.77 19.89
N GLY A 172 9.88 6.83 18.87
CA GLY A 172 11.07 5.98 18.75
C GLY A 172 10.82 4.51 18.43
N THR A 173 9.56 4.09 18.16
CA THR A 173 9.20 2.70 17.84
C THR A 173 7.96 2.66 16.92
N VAL A 174 7.26 1.51 16.87
CA VAL A 174 5.98 1.37 16.17
C VAL A 174 4.97 0.66 17.06
N LEU A 175 3.72 1.12 16.99
CA LEU A 175 2.56 0.45 17.59
C LEU A 175 1.92 -0.47 16.56
N ILE A 176 1.43 -1.64 16.98
CA ILE A 176 0.55 -2.48 16.15
C ILE A 176 -0.90 -2.10 16.47
N GLY A 177 -1.55 -1.45 15.52
CA GLY A 177 -2.92 -0.96 15.64
C GLY A 177 -3.92 -1.70 14.74
N PRO A 178 -5.10 -1.11 14.51
CA PRO A 178 -6.15 -1.68 13.67
C PRO A 178 -5.65 -1.97 12.24
N LEU A 179 -6.15 -3.05 11.65
CA LEU A 179 -5.87 -3.40 10.26
C LEU A 179 -6.33 -2.30 9.30
N VAL A 180 -5.42 -1.85 8.45
CA VAL A 180 -5.68 -1.01 7.29
C VAL A 180 -5.67 -1.91 6.05
N THR A 181 -6.84 -2.36 5.62
CA THR A 181 -7.00 -3.24 4.44
C THR A 181 -8.32 -2.95 3.72
N THR A 182 -8.38 -3.34 2.44
CA THR A 182 -9.47 -3.02 1.50
C THR A 182 -10.89 -3.20 2.03
N PRO A 183 -11.24 -4.28 2.76
CA PRO A 183 -12.58 -4.44 3.34
C PRO A 183 -13.02 -3.30 4.28
N PHE A 184 -12.08 -2.51 4.82
CA PHE A 184 -12.34 -1.41 5.75
C PHE A 184 -12.21 -0.03 5.11
N PHE A 185 -12.00 0.04 3.80
CA PHE A 185 -11.93 1.32 3.11
C PHE A 185 -13.32 1.79 2.72
N ASP A 186 -13.54 3.09 2.86
CA ASP A 186 -14.77 3.73 2.42
C ASP A 186 -14.78 3.89 0.90
N ALA A 187 -13.60 4.11 0.31
CA ALA A 187 -13.39 4.15 -1.13
C ALA A 187 -12.25 3.23 -1.60
N LEU A 188 -12.40 2.69 -2.81
CA LEU A 188 -11.38 1.90 -3.48
C LEU A 188 -11.22 2.41 -4.91
N ASP A 189 -10.00 2.79 -5.29
CA ASP A 189 -9.72 3.34 -6.63
C ASP A 189 -10.54 4.60 -6.99
N GLY A 190 -10.88 5.46 -6.00
CA GLY A 190 -11.74 6.64 -6.19
C GLY A 190 -13.24 6.34 -6.06
N GLU A 191 -13.62 5.06 -6.07
CA GLU A 191 -15.01 4.66 -5.97
C GLU A 191 -15.43 4.48 -4.51
N VAL A 192 -16.25 5.41 -4.00
CA VAL A 192 -16.87 5.30 -2.69
C VAL A 192 -17.88 4.16 -2.69
N ARG A 193 -17.76 3.23 -1.74
CA ARG A 193 -18.58 2.01 -1.70
C ARG A 193 -20.07 2.31 -1.48
N PHE A 194 -20.38 3.31 -0.67
CA PHE A 194 -21.74 3.75 -0.31
C PHE A 194 -21.83 5.29 -0.29
N PRO A 195 -21.89 5.96 -1.46
CA PRO A 195 -21.70 7.41 -1.58
C PRO A 195 -22.83 8.24 -0.93
N GLN A 196 -24.03 7.68 -0.86
CA GLN A 196 -25.22 8.38 -0.34
C GLN A 196 -25.45 8.16 1.16
N SER A 197 -24.50 7.52 1.83
CA SER A 197 -24.69 6.93 3.14
C SER A 197 -23.57 7.31 4.11
N ALA A 198 -23.94 7.55 5.37
CA ALA A 198 -22.95 7.75 6.43
C ALA A 198 -22.02 6.54 6.56
N ARG A 199 -20.77 6.78 6.95
CA ARG A 199 -19.79 5.70 7.17
C ARG A 199 -20.32 4.70 8.19
N LEU A 200 -20.25 3.41 7.86
CA LEU A 200 -20.57 2.35 8.81
C LEU A 200 -19.36 2.14 9.72
N ASP A 201 -19.60 2.08 11.04
CA ASP A 201 -18.53 1.82 11.98
C ASP A 201 -18.09 0.35 11.92
N LEU A 202 -16.87 0.13 11.44
CA LEU A 202 -16.25 -1.19 11.36
C LEU A 202 -15.05 -1.34 12.32
N GLN A 203 -14.83 -0.39 13.24
CA GLN A 203 -13.64 -0.38 14.11
C GLN A 203 -13.51 -1.66 14.94
N GLY A 204 -14.64 -2.19 15.43
CA GLY A 204 -14.68 -3.43 16.22
C GLY A 204 -14.17 -4.68 15.48
N PHE A 205 -14.04 -4.63 14.14
CA PHE A 205 -13.57 -5.76 13.33
C PHE A 205 -12.11 -5.63 12.90
N ARG A 206 -11.40 -4.56 13.29
CA ARG A 206 -10.07 -4.24 12.75
C ARG A 206 -8.90 -4.67 13.64
N GLY A 207 -9.14 -5.10 14.87
CA GLY A 207 -8.08 -5.51 15.80
C GLY A 207 -7.42 -4.31 16.50
N PRO A 208 -6.16 -4.44 16.97
CA PRO A 208 -5.20 -5.50 16.69
C PRO A 208 -5.60 -6.88 17.25
N PHE A 209 -5.01 -7.95 16.73
CA PHE A 209 -5.37 -9.33 17.05
C PHE A 209 -4.22 -10.08 17.70
N THR A 210 -4.52 -10.86 18.73
CA THR A 210 -3.59 -11.82 19.34
C THR A 210 -3.67 -13.20 18.70
N ARG A 211 -4.81 -13.52 18.08
CA ARG A 211 -5.14 -14.85 17.55
C ARG A 211 -5.29 -14.83 16.03
N THR A 212 -4.90 -15.92 15.38
CA THR A 212 -4.98 -16.05 13.92
C THR A 212 -6.44 -16.14 13.44
N THR A 213 -7.30 -16.75 14.22
CA THR A 213 -8.75 -16.94 13.99
C THR A 213 -9.49 -15.61 14.05
N ASP A 214 -9.14 -14.73 15.00
CA ASP A 214 -9.72 -13.39 15.06
C ASP A 214 -9.29 -12.57 13.82
N LEU A 215 -8.01 -12.66 13.45
CA LEU A 215 -7.48 -12.05 12.22
C LEU A 215 -8.17 -12.58 10.95
N LEU A 216 -8.36 -13.89 10.82
CA LEU A 216 -8.96 -14.52 9.64
C LEU A 216 -10.47 -14.26 9.54
N SER A 217 -11.17 -14.19 10.68
CA SER A 217 -12.61 -13.92 10.73
C SER A 217 -12.96 -12.42 10.68
N SER A 218 -11.98 -11.53 10.84
CA SER A 218 -12.11 -10.07 10.79
C SER A 218 -12.89 -9.57 9.57
N SER A 219 -12.40 -9.80 8.34
CA SER A 219 -13.06 -9.31 7.14
C SER A 219 -14.42 -9.97 6.87
N PRO A 220 -14.59 -11.31 7.03
CA PRO A 220 -15.91 -11.92 6.90
C PRO A 220 -16.95 -11.37 7.88
N LYS A 221 -16.59 -11.17 9.15
CA LYS A 221 -17.48 -10.57 10.16
C LYS A 221 -17.87 -9.14 9.81
N ALA A 222 -16.92 -8.33 9.33
CA ALA A 222 -17.19 -6.97 8.89
C ALA A 222 -18.14 -6.93 7.68
N GLU A 223 -17.95 -7.81 6.70
CA GLU A 223 -18.84 -7.90 5.53
C GLU A 223 -20.25 -8.38 5.91
N LEU A 224 -20.39 -9.30 6.86
CA LEU A 224 -21.70 -9.69 7.41
C LEU A 224 -22.40 -8.50 8.09
N HIS A 225 -21.66 -7.70 8.85
CA HIS A 225 -22.18 -6.48 9.47
C HIS A 225 -22.64 -5.46 8.41
N VAL A 226 -21.88 -5.29 7.33
CA VAL A 226 -22.28 -4.48 6.16
C VAL A 226 -23.58 -5.03 5.54
N ILE A 227 -23.69 -6.34 5.32
CA ILE A 227 -24.91 -6.94 4.75
C ILE A 227 -26.13 -6.69 5.64
N GLU A 228 -25.98 -6.77 6.95
CA GLU A 228 -27.06 -6.54 7.90
C GLU A 228 -27.56 -5.08 7.90
N HIS A 229 -26.64 -4.11 7.83
CA HIS A 229 -26.97 -2.69 7.97
C HIS A 229 -27.18 -1.96 6.63
N ARG A 230 -26.65 -2.52 5.52
CA ARG A 230 -26.66 -1.91 4.17
C ARG A 230 -27.34 -2.80 3.14
N ARG A 231 -28.24 -3.68 3.58
CA ARG A 231 -28.92 -4.67 2.73
C ARG A 231 -29.57 -4.09 1.48
N SER A 232 -30.35 -3.01 1.64
CA SER A 232 -31.09 -2.40 0.53
C SER A 232 -30.16 -1.83 -0.54
N GLU A 233 -29.10 -1.13 -0.12
CA GLU A 233 -28.10 -0.54 -1.02
C GLU A 233 -27.31 -1.64 -1.76
N LEU A 234 -26.98 -2.73 -1.07
CA LEU A 234 -26.35 -3.88 -1.71
C LEU A 234 -27.27 -4.56 -2.73
N LEU A 235 -28.56 -4.71 -2.42
CA LEU A 235 -29.54 -5.26 -3.37
C LEU A 235 -29.66 -4.38 -4.61
N GLU A 236 -29.69 -3.06 -4.45
CA GLU A 236 -29.69 -2.12 -5.57
C GLU A 236 -28.43 -2.29 -6.43
N LYS A 237 -27.25 -2.35 -5.80
CA LYS A 237 -25.98 -2.62 -6.48
C LYS A 237 -25.97 -3.95 -7.23
N PHE A 238 -26.65 -4.96 -6.69
CA PHE A 238 -26.86 -6.27 -7.32
C PHE A 238 -28.10 -6.34 -8.22
N LYS A 239 -28.68 -5.21 -8.62
CA LYS A 239 -29.84 -5.13 -9.52
C LYS A 239 -31.05 -5.96 -9.04
N GLY A 240 -31.25 -6.02 -7.74
CA GLY A 240 -32.32 -6.78 -7.09
C GLY A 240 -32.06 -8.29 -6.98
N ASP A 241 -30.85 -8.79 -7.28
CA ASP A 241 -30.52 -10.21 -7.16
C ASP A 241 -30.38 -10.64 -5.68
N GLU A 242 -31.52 -10.98 -5.09
CA GLU A 242 -31.61 -11.50 -3.73
C GLU A 242 -30.86 -12.83 -3.57
N ALA A 243 -30.87 -13.69 -4.60
CA ALA A 243 -30.22 -14.99 -4.53
C ALA A 243 -28.70 -14.85 -4.40
N LEU A 244 -28.12 -13.90 -5.14
CA LEU A 244 -26.70 -13.57 -5.06
C LEU A 244 -26.32 -13.01 -3.68
N LEU A 245 -27.11 -12.09 -3.13
CA LEU A 245 -26.85 -11.54 -1.80
C LEU A 245 -26.94 -12.61 -0.71
N GLN A 246 -27.94 -13.49 -0.77
CA GLN A 246 -28.07 -14.61 0.15
C GLN A 246 -26.94 -15.63 0.00
N LEU A 247 -26.48 -15.89 -1.23
CA LEU A 247 -25.32 -16.73 -1.46
C LEU A 247 -24.07 -16.13 -0.81
N GLY A 248 -23.81 -14.84 -1.04
CA GLY A 248 -22.69 -14.11 -0.42
C GLY A 248 -22.73 -14.19 1.11
N LYS A 249 -23.89 -13.92 1.71
CA LYS A 249 -24.09 -14.05 3.17
C LYS A 249 -23.75 -15.45 3.68
N ARG A 250 -24.29 -16.51 3.04
CA ARG A 250 -24.02 -17.89 3.43
C ARG A 250 -22.54 -18.26 3.31
N VAL A 251 -21.86 -17.79 2.26
CA VAL A 251 -20.42 -18.01 2.07
C VAL A 251 -19.62 -17.37 3.20
N LEU A 252 -19.95 -16.13 3.58
CA LEU A 252 -19.28 -15.44 4.68
C LEU A 252 -19.54 -16.11 6.04
N GLU A 253 -20.77 -16.52 6.32
CA GLU A 253 -21.12 -17.29 7.53
C GLU A 253 -20.34 -18.61 7.60
N LYS A 254 -20.23 -19.32 6.47
CA LYS A 254 -19.41 -20.54 6.38
C LYS A 254 -17.93 -20.27 6.54
N ALA A 255 -17.41 -19.16 5.99
CA ALA A 255 -16.03 -18.76 6.20
C ALA A 255 -15.73 -18.52 7.69
N VAL A 256 -16.63 -17.86 8.42
CA VAL A 256 -16.48 -17.68 9.89
C VAL A 256 -16.49 -19.04 10.61
N GLN A 257 -17.43 -19.93 10.29
CA GLN A 257 -17.49 -21.27 10.88
C GLN A 257 -16.23 -22.10 10.58
N LEU A 258 -15.69 -22.02 9.36
CA LEU A 258 -14.46 -22.71 8.98
C LEU A 258 -13.24 -22.20 9.75
N VAL A 259 -13.21 -20.90 10.07
CA VAL A 259 -12.14 -20.31 10.88
C VAL A 259 -12.22 -20.80 12.33
N GLU A 260 -13.41 -21.03 12.90
CA GLU A 260 -13.55 -21.54 14.28
C GLU A 260 -12.98 -22.96 14.46
N VAL A 261 -13.02 -23.78 13.41
CA VAL A 261 -12.44 -25.13 13.41
C VAL A 261 -11.02 -25.15 12.85
N TYR A 262 -10.44 -23.99 12.52
CA TYR A 262 -9.09 -23.89 12.00
C TYR A 262 -8.10 -24.26 13.10
N PRO A 263 -7.33 -25.36 12.95
CA PRO A 263 -6.40 -25.81 13.98
C PRO A 263 -5.15 -24.92 14.09
N GLY A 264 -5.03 -23.89 13.25
CA GLY A 264 -3.88 -22.99 13.19
C GLY A 264 -3.90 -21.85 14.21
N GLU A 265 -4.74 -21.91 15.25
CA GLU A 265 -4.38 -21.39 16.57
C GLU A 265 -3.24 -22.24 17.16
N LEU A 266 -2.12 -22.31 16.44
CA LEU A 266 -0.91 -22.83 17.03
C LEU A 266 -0.53 -21.81 18.11
N ASP A 267 -0.41 -22.29 19.34
CA ASP A 267 0.32 -21.59 20.37
C ASP A 267 1.74 -21.46 19.81
N ILE A 268 2.08 -20.28 19.30
CA ILE A 268 3.39 -20.02 18.70
C ILE A 268 4.31 -19.83 19.90
N GLY A 269 4.68 -20.97 20.47
CA GLY A 269 5.08 -21.09 21.86
C GLY A 269 5.35 -22.55 22.23
N GLY A 270 5.84 -23.34 21.27
CA GLY A 270 6.19 -24.76 21.47
C GLY A 270 7.66 -25.09 21.25
N VAL A 271 8.53 -24.11 21.00
CA VAL A 271 9.98 -24.31 20.99
C VAL A 271 10.61 -23.35 21.98
N SER A 272 10.72 -23.84 23.22
CA SER A 272 11.55 -23.25 24.26
C SER A 272 13.02 -23.30 23.85
N SER A 273 13.46 -22.26 23.13
CA SER A 273 14.85 -21.81 23.09
C SER A 273 14.91 -20.41 22.45
N GLY A 274 14.67 -19.37 23.26
CA GLY A 274 15.08 -17.98 22.99
C GLY A 274 14.34 -17.20 21.88
N GLY A 275 13.60 -16.16 22.28
CA GLY A 275 13.33 -14.97 21.45
C GLY A 275 12.12 -15.01 20.52
N ASP A 276 12.08 -15.94 19.55
CA ASP A 276 11.25 -15.75 18.34
C ASP A 276 9.88 -16.45 18.39
N ALA A 277 9.70 -17.45 19.26
CA ALA A 277 8.41 -18.11 19.43
C ALA A 277 7.32 -17.13 19.90
N ALA A 278 7.61 -16.18 20.80
CA ALA A 278 6.62 -15.24 21.34
C ALA A 278 6.05 -14.21 20.33
N ARG A 279 6.47 -14.25 19.07
CA ARG A 279 6.15 -13.26 18.04
C ARG A 279 5.68 -13.92 16.73
N PRO A 280 4.44 -14.46 16.72
CA PRO A 280 3.92 -15.29 15.63
C PRO A 280 3.74 -14.63 14.28
N PHE A 281 3.65 -13.31 14.28
CA PHE A 281 3.25 -12.58 13.10
C PHE A 281 4.46 -11.93 12.43
N SER A 282 4.40 -11.82 11.11
CA SER A 282 5.41 -11.16 10.31
C SER A 282 4.81 -10.07 9.46
N ILE A 283 5.64 -9.12 9.05
CA ILE A 283 5.26 -8.19 7.99
C ILE A 283 4.95 -8.98 6.70
N ARG A 284 3.86 -8.62 6.05
CA ARG A 284 3.51 -9.10 4.71
C ARG A 284 3.35 -7.90 3.81
N LEU A 285 4.25 -7.74 2.86
CA LEU A 285 4.06 -6.86 1.72
C LEU A 285 3.35 -7.65 0.61
N THR A 286 2.20 -7.17 0.17
CA THR A 286 1.31 -7.89 -0.75
C THR A 286 1.57 -7.63 -2.22
N ASP A 287 2.55 -6.79 -2.55
CA ASP A 287 2.72 -6.27 -3.91
C ASP A 287 4.18 -6.25 -4.40
N PHE A 288 4.71 -7.43 -4.67
CA PHE A 288 6.04 -7.63 -5.28
C PHE A 288 5.94 -7.79 -6.81
N ARG A 289 5.22 -6.90 -7.48
CA ARG A 289 5.23 -6.84 -8.94
C ARG A 289 6.53 -6.21 -9.43
N LEU A 290 6.96 -6.58 -10.65
CA LEU A 290 8.14 -5.99 -11.29
C LEU A 290 8.06 -4.45 -11.38
N GLY A 291 6.85 -3.89 -11.46
CA GLY A 291 6.61 -2.44 -11.45
C GLY A 291 7.04 -1.72 -10.16
N ASN A 292 7.16 -2.47 -9.06
CA ASN A 292 7.51 -1.97 -7.72
C ASN A 292 8.96 -2.27 -7.33
N ILE A 293 9.71 -2.89 -8.23
CA ILE A 293 11.11 -3.20 -8.02
C ILE A 293 11.88 -2.24 -8.90
N MET A 294 12.73 -1.41 -8.29
CA MET A 294 13.63 -0.52 -9.02
C MET A 294 14.98 -1.16 -9.13
N VAL A 295 15.52 -1.15 -10.34
CA VAL A 295 16.85 -1.65 -10.65
C VAL A 295 17.72 -0.47 -11.04
N CYS A 296 18.79 -0.25 -10.28
CA CYS A 296 19.81 0.71 -10.62
C CYS A 296 20.96 -0.02 -11.33
N LEU A 297 21.25 0.36 -12.58
CA LEU A 297 22.39 -0.15 -13.33
C LEU A 297 23.60 0.74 -13.05
N ILE A 298 24.40 0.38 -12.05
CA ILE A 298 25.70 1.02 -11.83
C ILE A 298 26.75 0.18 -12.56
N TYR A 299 27.34 0.75 -13.62
CA TYR A 299 28.44 0.26 -14.47
C TYR A 299 28.11 -0.65 -15.69
N PRO A 300 28.63 -0.33 -16.91
CA PRO A 300 28.45 -1.16 -18.12
C PRO A 300 29.40 -2.36 -18.26
N CYS A 301 30.38 -2.58 -17.37
CA CYS A 301 31.45 -3.54 -17.60
C CYS A 301 31.83 -4.33 -16.33
N LEU A 302 31.72 -5.67 -16.44
CA LEU A 302 32.37 -6.71 -15.61
C LEU A 302 32.12 -6.60 -14.09
N PHE A 303 31.30 -7.53 -13.56
CA PHE A 303 30.73 -7.61 -12.20
C PHE A 303 29.48 -6.74 -12.01
N TRP A 304 28.32 -7.37 -12.26
CA TRP A 304 27.00 -6.79 -12.10
C TRP A 304 26.48 -7.08 -10.68
N GLU A 305 26.38 -6.05 -9.84
CA GLU A 305 25.65 -6.09 -8.57
C GLU A 305 24.35 -5.27 -8.76
N PRO A 306 23.17 -5.92 -8.90
CA PRO A 306 21.91 -5.20 -8.91
C PRO A 306 21.64 -4.68 -7.49
N LEU A 307 21.62 -3.36 -7.32
CA LEU A 307 20.96 -2.80 -6.15
C LEU A 307 19.45 -2.82 -6.44
N THR A 308 18.79 -3.80 -5.84
CA THR A 308 17.33 -3.97 -5.89
C THR A 308 16.71 -3.05 -4.87
N TYR A 309 15.99 -2.01 -5.28
CA TYR A 309 15.27 -1.13 -4.37
C TYR A 309 13.76 -1.41 -4.43
N PHE A 310 13.08 -1.44 -3.28
CA PHE A 310 11.62 -1.50 -3.30
C PHE A 310 11.04 -0.11 -3.46
N ARG A 311 10.45 0.13 -4.62
CA ARG A 311 9.66 1.32 -4.85
C ARG A 311 8.21 1.02 -4.54
N ILE A 312 7.65 1.78 -3.61
CA ILE A 312 6.21 1.85 -3.45
C ILE A 312 5.67 2.77 -4.55
N ARG A 313 5.38 2.22 -5.74
CA ARG A 313 4.63 2.94 -6.79
C ARG A 313 3.36 2.19 -7.15
N TRP A 314 2.30 2.93 -7.37
CA TRP A 314 1.05 2.42 -7.91
C TRP A 314 0.70 3.28 -9.11
N THR A 315 0.79 2.71 -10.30
CA THR A 315 0.31 3.36 -11.53
C THR A 315 -0.74 2.47 -12.17
N SER A 316 -1.82 3.08 -12.60
CA SER A 316 -2.75 2.50 -13.54
C SER A 316 -2.14 2.61 -14.93
N ASP A 317 -1.68 1.50 -15.50
CA ASP A 317 -1.61 1.38 -16.95
C ASP A 317 -2.85 0.62 -17.43
N LEU A 318 -3.79 1.41 -17.92
CA LEU A 318 -4.75 0.98 -18.92
C LEU A 318 -3.97 0.83 -20.23
N ASP A 319 -3.50 -0.38 -20.50
CA ASP A 319 -3.54 -0.92 -21.86
C ASP A 319 -3.51 -2.44 -21.86
N ARG A 320 -4.44 -3.00 -22.63
CA ARG A 320 -4.72 -4.44 -22.76
C ARG A 320 -3.55 -5.15 -23.44
N PHE A 321 -3.22 -6.36 -22.96
CA PHE A 321 -3.00 -7.61 -23.73
C PHE A 321 -2.28 -8.61 -22.78
N TRP A 322 -2.78 -9.80 -22.44
CA TRP A 322 -3.43 -10.82 -23.27
C TRP A 322 -4.50 -11.59 -22.46
N ASP A 323 -5.66 -11.84 -23.07
CA ASP A 323 -6.74 -12.66 -22.52
C ASP A 323 -6.57 -14.11 -22.95
N SER A 324 -6.59 -15.04 -21.98
CA SER A 324 -7.54 -16.16 -22.05
C SER A 324 -7.54 -16.96 -20.74
N SER A 325 -8.72 -16.97 -20.13
CA SER A 325 -9.23 -17.89 -19.10
C SER A 325 -8.88 -17.62 -17.63
N THR A 326 -9.83 -16.94 -16.98
CA THR A 326 -10.20 -17.03 -15.55
C THR A 326 -9.18 -16.59 -14.50
N SER A 327 -9.13 -15.30 -14.20
CA SER A 327 -9.90 -14.71 -13.09
C SER A 327 -9.42 -13.28 -12.86
N LYS A 328 -10.37 -12.35 -12.90
CA LYS A 328 -10.16 -10.99 -12.38
C LYS A 328 -9.85 -11.12 -10.88
N GLY A 329 -8.58 -11.01 -10.51
CA GLY A 329 -8.12 -10.94 -9.13
C GLY A 329 -7.95 -9.47 -8.69
N PRO A 330 -8.23 -9.12 -7.42
CA PRO A 330 -8.17 -7.73 -6.96
C PRO A 330 -6.73 -7.18 -6.98
N SER A 331 -6.62 -5.89 -7.29
CA SER A 331 -5.40 -5.08 -7.18
C SER A 331 -4.96 -4.94 -5.71
N LEU A 332 -3.95 -5.71 -5.29
CA LEU A 332 -3.48 -5.76 -3.91
C LEU A 332 -2.37 -4.73 -3.64
N ARG A 333 -2.70 -3.69 -2.89
CA ARG A 333 -1.89 -2.52 -2.43
C ARG A 333 -0.85 -2.86 -1.36
N LEU A 334 0.25 -2.10 -1.32
CA LEU A 334 1.31 -2.25 -0.31
C LEU A 334 0.76 -1.83 1.05
N TYR A 335 0.59 -2.80 1.94
CA TYR A 335 0.30 -2.57 3.35
C TYR A 335 1.35 -3.33 4.15
N GLY A 336 1.93 -2.70 5.17
CA GLY A 336 2.56 -3.45 6.26
C GLY A 336 1.46 -4.18 7.03
N CYS A 337 0.98 -5.30 6.50
CA CYS A 337 -0.03 -6.12 7.17
C CYS A 337 0.70 -7.21 7.94
N VAL A 338 0.55 -7.22 9.25
CA VAL A 338 1.17 -8.21 10.11
C VAL A 338 0.29 -9.47 10.11
N ARG A 339 0.77 -10.59 9.58
CA ARG A 339 -0.01 -11.83 9.39
C ARG A 339 0.66 -13.06 9.99
N SER A 340 -0.17 -14.07 10.25
CA SER A 340 0.26 -15.36 10.79
C SER A 340 1.21 -16.06 9.81
N CYS A 341 2.27 -16.65 10.37
CA CYS A 341 3.28 -17.38 9.62
C CYS A 341 3.10 -18.89 9.82
N PRO A 342 2.75 -19.66 8.78
CA PRO A 342 2.85 -21.10 8.86
C PRO A 342 4.34 -21.49 8.82
N LEU A 343 4.93 -21.82 9.96
CA LEU A 343 6.24 -22.47 9.97
C LEU A 343 6.07 -23.88 9.41
N GLY A 344 6.86 -24.20 8.39
CA GLY A 344 6.82 -25.51 7.75
C GLY A 344 7.03 -26.62 8.78
N SER A 345 6.04 -27.51 8.89
CA SER A 345 6.22 -28.80 9.55
C SER A 345 7.23 -29.60 8.74
N LYS A 346 8.49 -29.58 9.17
CA LYS A 346 9.39 -30.72 8.92
C LYS A 346 9.10 -31.76 10.00
N THR A 347 8.82 -32.97 9.54
CA THR A 347 8.88 -34.33 10.15
C THR A 347 7.55 -35.05 9.94
N THR A 348 7.48 -36.23 9.32
CA THR A 348 8.51 -37.24 8.99
C THR A 348 8.03 -38.06 7.80
#